data_AF-A0A9D5SCX7-F1
#
_entry.id   AF-A0A9D5SCX7-F1
#
_cell.length_a   1.000
_cell.length_b   1.000
_cell.length_c   1.000
_cell.angle_alpha   90.00
_cell.angle_beta   90.00
_cell.angle_gamma   90.00
#
_symmetry.space_group_name_H-M   'P 1'
#
loop_
_entity.id
_entity.type
_entity.pdbx_description
1 polymer ?
#
loop_
_entity_poly.entity_id
_entity_poly.type
_entity_poly.pdbx_seq_one_letter_code
_entity_poly.pdbx_strand_id
1 'polypeptide(L)'
;MSTIIPCTVDTNPMAEEIHSVSNHVRGTTAAVVAMQTAVIAAENNGANKVCTNVNRGFFTMMRSQISQKIASKQSRVEALLMQLGQQKRRMLAIKTNMEREYGRIAERYLKIFSSINKELETRIVQIDQPVFELVNKHVATSSNRMNALTAWATTSQTEVITQGQQILVSNMKHNAQVALEQSSDFLSQIGEQRALAGQILISNAIDNEDHMCYAPVLVYEMVGSESHQARTEVQTTGFLSMANAGRINNALRNVDDLPWQHNEDASQISDEFSVLLESSNASPRVKTMIQKMFASSEFETM
;
A
#
# COMPACT_ATOMS: atom_id res chain seq x y z
N MET A 1 -98.25 101.68 53.07
CA MET A 1 -97.62 100.71 54.01
C MET A 1 -97.80 99.31 53.45
N SER A 2 -96.72 98.66 53.00
CA SER A 2 -96.51 97.20 53.12
C SER A 2 -95.09 96.88 52.62
N THR A 3 -94.10 96.88 53.52
CA THR A 3 -93.45 95.71 54.16
C THR A 3 -92.43 95.01 53.25
N ILE A 4 -91.17 95.42 53.34
CA ILE A 4 -90.01 94.62 52.93
C ILE A 4 -89.79 93.60 54.03
N ILE A 5 -89.92 92.30 53.72
CA ILE A 5 -89.62 91.21 54.65
C ILE A 5 -88.11 90.99 54.60
N PRO A 6 -87.35 91.24 55.68
CA PRO A 6 -85.94 90.89 55.73
C PRO A 6 -85.85 89.36 55.90
N CYS A 7 -85.54 88.67 54.81
CA CYS A 7 -85.22 87.25 54.85
C CYS A 7 -83.77 87.11 55.32
N THR A 8 -83.57 86.93 56.63
CA THR A 8 -82.27 86.51 57.18
C THR A 8 -82.18 85.00 57.02
N VAL A 9 -81.43 84.57 56.01
CA VAL A 9 -81.22 83.14 55.73
C VAL A 9 -80.21 82.62 56.74
N ASP A 10 -80.63 81.67 57.58
CA ASP A 10 -79.74 80.97 58.50
C ASP A 10 -78.86 79.98 57.71
N THR A 11 -77.56 80.26 57.66
CA THR A 11 -76.58 79.44 56.92
C THR A 11 -75.92 78.37 57.80
N ASN A 12 -76.22 78.32 59.11
CA ASN A 12 -75.67 77.31 60.02
C ASN A 12 -76.02 75.87 59.62
N PRO A 13 -77.27 75.52 59.23
CA PRO A 13 -77.58 74.16 58.80
C PRO A 13 -76.82 73.77 57.51
N MET A 14 -76.55 74.74 56.62
CA MET A 14 -75.76 74.49 55.42
C MET A 14 -74.27 74.30 55.75
N ALA A 15 -73.73 75.03 56.72
CA ALA A 15 -72.34 74.89 57.15
C ALA A 15 -72.08 73.52 57.79
N GLU A 16 -73.01 73.02 58.61
CA GLU A 16 -72.92 71.70 59.26
C GLU A 16 -72.94 70.55 58.23
N GLU A 17 -73.82 70.63 57.22
CA GLU A 17 -73.84 69.68 56.11
C GLU A 17 -72.57 69.75 55.24
N ILE A 18 -72.01 70.95 55.00
CA ILE A 18 -70.73 71.11 54.29
C ILE A 18 -69.59 70.46 55.08
N HIS A 19 -69.58 70.56 56.41
CA HIS A 19 -68.59 69.89 57.25
C HIS A 19 -68.75 68.37 57.21
N SER A 20 -69.99 67.86 57.21
CA SER A 20 -70.29 66.44 57.05
C SER A 20 -69.81 65.91 55.69
N VAL A 21 -70.10 66.62 54.60
CA VAL A 21 -69.67 66.27 53.24
C VAL A 21 -68.14 66.31 53.13
N SER A 22 -67.50 67.34 53.69
CA SER A 22 -66.03 67.46 53.69
C SER A 22 -65.37 66.29 54.42
N ASN A 23 -65.93 65.84 55.54
CA ASN A 23 -65.42 64.67 56.26
C ASN A 23 -65.61 63.36 55.48
N HIS A 24 -66.76 63.17 54.83
CA HIS A 24 -66.98 62.01 53.95
C HIS A 24 -66.02 62.02 52.76
N VAL A 25 -65.82 63.17 52.10
CA VAL A 25 -64.88 63.31 50.99
C VAL A 25 -63.44 63.05 51.44
N ARG A 26 -63.04 63.51 52.63
CA ARG A 26 -61.72 63.21 53.20
C ARG A 26 -61.56 61.73 53.55
N GLY A 27 -62.60 61.08 54.09
CA GLY A 27 -62.62 59.64 54.36
C GLY A 27 -62.52 58.80 53.09
N THR A 28 -63.28 59.16 52.05
CA THR A 28 -63.19 58.52 50.73
C THR A 28 -61.83 58.75 50.08
N THR A 29 -61.26 59.96 50.18
CA THR A 29 -59.92 60.26 49.66
C THR A 29 -58.86 59.43 50.37
N ALA A 30 -58.93 59.31 51.71
CA ALA A 30 -58.02 58.47 52.48
C ALA A 30 -58.15 56.98 52.11
N ALA A 31 -59.38 56.49 51.91
CA ALA A 31 -59.64 55.13 51.45
C ALA A 31 -59.09 54.87 50.04
N VAL A 32 -59.23 55.83 49.12
CA VAL A 32 -58.70 55.74 47.75
C VAL A 32 -57.17 55.76 47.77
N VAL A 33 -56.54 56.63 48.56
CA VAL A 33 -55.08 56.65 48.74
C VAL A 33 -54.59 55.35 49.37
N ALA A 34 -55.29 54.81 50.37
CA ALA A 34 -54.98 53.51 50.98
C ALA A 34 -55.13 52.35 49.98
N MET A 35 -56.17 52.37 49.14
CA MET A 35 -56.35 51.39 48.08
C MET A 35 -55.27 51.50 47.01
N GLN A 36 -54.92 52.70 46.57
CA GLN A 36 -53.89 52.94 45.56
C GLN A 36 -52.52 52.47 46.08
N THR A 37 -52.19 52.79 47.32
CA THR A 37 -50.96 52.30 47.98
C THR A 37 -50.96 50.78 48.14
N ALA A 38 -52.10 50.17 48.50
CA ALA A 38 -52.24 48.72 48.56
C ALA A 38 -52.08 48.05 47.18
N VAL A 39 -52.64 48.64 46.12
CA VAL A 39 -52.49 48.15 44.74
C VAL A 39 -51.04 48.26 44.30
N ILE A 40 -50.38 49.39 44.51
CA ILE A 40 -48.95 49.57 44.19
C ILE A 40 -48.09 48.57 44.96
N ALA A 41 -48.39 48.32 46.24
CA ALA A 41 -47.69 47.33 47.05
C ALA A 41 -47.91 45.90 46.52
N ALA A 42 -49.14 45.58 46.09
CA ALA A 42 -49.48 44.29 45.50
C ALA A 42 -48.81 44.09 44.13
N GLU A 43 -48.77 45.12 43.28
CA GLU A 43 -48.08 45.13 41.99
C GLU A 43 -46.57 44.93 42.18
N ASN A 44 -45.95 45.65 43.11
CA ASN A 44 -44.52 45.51 43.39
C ASN A 44 -44.18 44.12 43.94
N ASN A 45 -45.03 43.56 44.81
CA ASN A 45 -44.87 42.19 45.30
C ASN A 45 -45.06 41.16 44.16
N GLY A 46 -46.06 41.37 43.30
CA GLY A 46 -46.28 40.56 42.10
C GLY A 46 -45.08 40.60 41.15
N ALA A 47 -44.57 41.79 40.84
CA ALA A 47 -43.40 41.99 39.99
C ALA A 47 -42.14 41.33 40.56
N ASN A 48 -41.89 41.47 41.88
CA ASN A 48 -40.77 40.81 42.54
C ASN A 48 -40.90 39.28 42.51
N LYS A 49 -42.10 38.74 42.71
CA LYS A 49 -42.37 37.29 42.57
C LYS A 49 -42.14 36.80 41.15
N VAL A 50 -42.60 37.55 40.14
CA VAL A 50 -42.37 37.20 38.73
C VAL A 50 -40.88 37.24 38.42
N CYS A 51 -40.16 38.30 38.79
CA CYS A 51 -38.74 38.45 38.55
C CYS A 51 -37.90 37.34 39.20
N THR A 52 -38.19 37.03 40.48
CA THR A 52 -37.50 35.94 41.19
C THR A 52 -37.79 34.56 40.59
N ASN A 53 -39.03 34.29 40.19
CA ASN A 53 -39.40 33.04 39.53
C ASN A 53 -38.78 32.91 38.14
N VAL A 54 -38.73 33.99 37.35
CA VAL A 54 -38.07 34.01 36.04
C VAL A 54 -36.57 33.77 36.18
N ASN A 55 -35.90 34.47 37.11
CA ASN A 55 -34.48 34.26 37.39
C ASN A 55 -34.22 32.82 37.80
N ARG A 56 -35.00 32.27 38.74
CA ARG A 56 -34.88 30.88 39.18
C ARG A 56 -35.08 29.90 38.02
N GLY A 57 -36.12 30.10 37.20
CA GLY A 57 -36.40 29.28 36.02
C GLY A 57 -35.25 29.32 35.01
N PHE A 58 -34.72 30.51 34.73
CA PHE A 58 -33.56 30.68 33.85
C PHE A 58 -32.31 29.97 34.39
N PHE A 59 -31.99 30.14 35.68
CA PHE A 59 -30.86 29.44 36.30
C PHE A 59 -31.03 27.93 36.27
N THR A 60 -32.22 27.41 36.55
CA THR A 60 -32.51 25.97 36.45
C THR A 60 -32.36 25.46 35.02
N MET A 61 -32.87 26.21 34.03
CA MET A 61 -32.73 25.87 32.61
C MET A 61 -31.26 25.85 32.18
N MET A 62 -30.50 26.89 32.52
CA MET A 62 -29.06 26.98 32.20
C MET A 62 -28.28 25.83 32.83
N ARG A 63 -28.54 25.51 34.10
CA ARG A 63 -27.92 24.36 34.76
C ARG A 63 -28.23 23.05 34.05
N SER A 64 -29.50 22.83 33.67
CA SER A 64 -29.92 21.65 32.92
C SER A 64 -29.21 21.56 31.55
N GLN A 65 -29.16 22.66 30.79
CA GLN A 65 -28.48 22.70 29.49
C GLN A 65 -26.98 22.46 29.61
N ILE A 66 -26.32 23.03 30.62
CA ILE A 66 -24.89 22.78 30.89
C ILE A 66 -24.68 21.30 31.24
N SER A 67 -25.50 20.74 32.13
CA SER A 67 -25.43 19.31 32.48
C SER A 67 -25.64 18.39 31.27
N GLN A 68 -26.59 18.72 30.38
CA GLN A 68 -26.81 17.97 29.14
C GLN A 68 -25.60 18.06 28.19
N LYS A 69 -25.00 19.24 28.04
CA LYS A 69 -23.78 19.41 27.24
C LYS A 69 -22.61 18.61 27.82
N ILE A 70 -22.42 18.62 29.13
CA ILE A 70 -21.38 17.82 29.80
C ILE A 70 -21.61 16.34 29.56
N ALA A 71 -22.83 15.83 29.77
CA ALA A 71 -23.17 14.43 29.55
C ALA A 71 -22.95 14.01 28.08
N SER A 72 -23.35 14.85 27.13
CA SER A 72 -23.11 14.61 25.69
C SER A 72 -21.62 14.54 25.36
N LYS A 73 -20.80 15.45 25.89
CA LYS A 73 -19.34 15.43 25.69
C LYS A 73 -18.69 14.22 26.35
N GLN A 74 -19.10 13.87 27.57
CA GLN A 74 -18.61 12.69 28.27
C GLN A 74 -18.92 11.41 27.49
N SER A 75 -20.17 11.24 27.03
CA SER A 75 -20.57 10.10 26.20
C SER A 75 -19.74 10.00 24.91
N ARG A 76 -19.44 11.13 24.26
CA ARG A 76 -18.57 11.13 23.08
C ARG A 76 -17.13 10.73 23.39
N VAL A 77 -16.58 11.15 24.54
CA VAL A 77 -15.25 10.73 25.00
C VAL A 77 -15.23 9.24 25.28
N GLU A 78 -16.23 8.69 25.95
CA GLU A 78 -16.34 7.25 26.23
C GLU A 78 -16.42 6.43 24.94
N ALA A 79 -17.20 6.87 23.95
CA ALA A 79 -17.27 6.23 22.64
C ALA A 79 -15.90 6.23 21.92
N LEU A 80 -15.20 7.36 21.93
CA LEU A 80 -13.84 7.48 21.35
C LEU A 80 -12.83 6.58 22.06
N LEU A 81 -12.88 6.50 23.40
CA LEU A 81 -12.03 5.59 24.18
C LEU A 81 -12.32 4.12 23.84
N MET A 82 -13.58 3.76 23.67
CA MET A 82 -13.95 2.40 23.24
C MET A 82 -13.40 2.10 21.84
N GLN A 83 -13.51 3.06 20.91
CA GLN A 83 -13.00 2.94 19.55
C GLN A 83 -11.46 2.79 19.54
N LEU A 84 -10.74 3.59 20.33
CA LEU A 84 -9.30 3.47 20.53
C LEU A 84 -8.91 2.11 21.13
N GLY A 85 -9.68 1.62 22.11
CA GLY A 85 -9.49 0.30 22.69
C GLY A 85 -9.64 -0.83 21.66
N GLN A 86 -10.64 -0.73 20.79
CA GLN A 86 -10.84 -1.67 19.68
C GLN A 86 -9.71 -1.60 18.65
N GLN A 87 -9.29 -0.39 18.25
CA GLN A 87 -8.17 -0.20 17.32
C GLN A 87 -6.87 -0.77 17.88
N LYS A 88 -6.57 -0.54 19.17
CA LYS A 88 -5.43 -1.14 19.86
C LYS A 88 -5.45 -2.67 19.78
N ARG A 89 -6.60 -3.30 20.05
CA ARG A 89 -6.74 -4.76 19.94
C ARG A 89 -6.51 -5.27 18.52
N ARG A 90 -7.02 -4.55 17.51
CA ARG A 90 -6.78 -4.87 16.09
C ARG A 90 -5.30 -4.78 15.73
N MET A 91 -4.61 -3.71 16.15
CA MET A 91 -3.18 -3.55 15.92
C MET A 91 -2.35 -4.66 16.57
N LEU A 92 -2.71 -5.06 17.81
CA LEU A 92 -2.04 -6.18 18.47
C LEU A 92 -2.27 -7.50 17.73
N ALA A 93 -3.48 -7.76 17.25
CA ALA A 93 -3.76 -8.96 16.45
C ALA A 93 -2.94 -8.97 15.15
N ILE A 94 -2.87 -7.84 14.44
CA ILE A 94 -2.04 -7.69 13.23
C ILE A 94 -0.57 -7.96 13.56
N LYS A 95 -0.03 -7.36 14.62
CA LYS A 95 1.34 -7.59 15.07
C LYS A 95 1.60 -9.08 15.31
N THR A 96 0.73 -9.77 16.05
CA THR A 96 0.92 -11.20 16.34
C THR A 96 0.84 -12.07 15.08
N ASN A 97 0.03 -11.68 14.10
CA ASN A 97 -0.02 -12.37 12.81
C ASN A 97 1.25 -12.13 12.02
N MET A 98 1.74 -10.89 11.94
CA MET A 98 3.01 -10.56 11.27
C MET A 98 4.19 -11.29 11.89
N GLU A 99 4.27 -11.39 13.22
CA GLU A 99 5.32 -12.15 13.90
C GLU A 99 5.28 -13.64 13.54
N ARG A 100 4.08 -14.22 13.46
CA ARG A 100 3.90 -15.62 13.04
C ARG A 100 4.29 -15.82 11.56
N GLU A 101 3.88 -14.92 10.68
CA GLU A 101 4.21 -14.98 9.26
C GLU A 101 5.71 -14.82 9.04
N TYR A 102 6.35 -13.87 9.73
CA TYR A 102 7.79 -13.70 9.69
C TYR A 102 8.51 -14.99 10.11
N GLY A 103 8.08 -15.62 11.22
CA GLY A 103 8.64 -16.90 11.66
C GLY A 103 8.50 -18.01 10.60
N ARG A 104 7.32 -18.13 9.98
CA ARG A 104 7.06 -19.12 8.92
C ARG A 104 7.92 -18.86 7.68
N ILE A 105 8.07 -17.60 7.28
CA ILE A 105 8.89 -17.21 6.13
C ILE A 105 10.38 -17.49 6.42
N ALA A 106 10.87 -17.10 7.59
CA ALA A 106 12.24 -17.36 8.01
C ALA A 106 12.56 -18.86 8.03
N GLU A 107 11.66 -19.69 8.58
CA GLU A 107 11.81 -21.15 8.58
C GLU A 107 11.86 -21.72 7.16
N ARG A 108 11.00 -21.22 6.26
CA ARG A 108 11.01 -21.63 4.85
C ARG A 108 12.33 -21.29 4.18
N TYR A 109 12.86 -20.09 4.38
CA TYR A 109 14.15 -19.70 3.81
C TYR A 109 15.29 -20.53 4.40
N LEU A 110 15.31 -20.79 5.70
CA LEU A 110 16.29 -21.66 6.33
C LEU A 110 16.30 -23.06 5.72
N LYS A 111 15.12 -23.63 5.43
CA LYS A 111 15.00 -24.93 4.73
C LYS A 111 15.53 -24.89 3.30
N ILE A 112 15.27 -23.81 2.57
CA ILE A 112 15.78 -23.65 1.20
C ILE A 112 17.32 -23.58 1.23
N PHE A 113 17.90 -22.75 2.08
CA PHE A 113 19.35 -22.63 2.19
C PHE A 113 20.02 -23.93 2.64
N SER A 114 19.44 -24.64 3.61
CA SER A 114 20.00 -25.92 4.06
C SER A 114 19.89 -27.00 2.97
N SER A 115 18.79 -27.02 2.22
CA SER A 115 18.62 -27.92 1.06
C SER A 115 19.64 -27.63 -0.02
N ILE A 116 19.82 -26.36 -0.40
CA ILE A 116 20.81 -25.94 -1.41
C ILE A 116 22.22 -26.32 -0.96
N ASN A 117 22.57 -26.06 0.31
CA ASN A 117 23.88 -26.43 0.84
C ASN A 117 24.12 -27.94 0.76
N LYS A 118 23.10 -28.76 1.08
CA LYS A 118 23.18 -30.22 1.00
C LYS A 118 23.30 -30.72 -0.44
N GLU A 119 22.58 -30.11 -1.38
CA GLU A 119 22.72 -30.45 -2.80
C GLU A 119 24.09 -30.07 -3.34
N LEU A 120 24.62 -28.91 -2.95
CA LEU A 120 25.97 -28.47 -3.31
C LEU A 120 27.03 -29.43 -2.76
N GLU A 121 26.93 -29.82 -1.49
CA GLU A 121 27.82 -30.82 -0.88
C GLU A 121 27.78 -32.13 -1.66
N THR A 122 26.58 -32.63 -1.96
CA THR A 122 26.39 -33.87 -2.74
C THR A 122 27.01 -33.74 -4.14
N ARG A 123 26.82 -32.60 -4.80
CA ARG A 123 27.33 -32.36 -6.15
C ARG A 123 28.85 -32.24 -6.19
N ILE A 124 29.46 -31.61 -5.19
CA ILE A 124 30.93 -31.58 -5.04
C ILE A 124 31.46 -33.00 -4.91
N VAL A 125 30.87 -33.82 -4.03
CA VAL A 125 31.27 -35.22 -3.86
C VAL A 125 31.13 -36.02 -5.15
N GLN A 126 30.04 -35.84 -5.91
CA GLN A 126 29.85 -36.51 -7.20
C GLN A 126 30.89 -36.12 -8.25
N ILE A 127 31.30 -34.85 -8.28
CA ILE A 127 32.34 -34.37 -9.20
C ILE A 127 33.70 -34.99 -8.86
N ASP A 128 34.01 -35.13 -7.57
CA ASP A 128 35.30 -35.69 -7.13
C ASP A 128 35.35 -37.23 -7.20
N GLN A 129 34.20 -37.89 -7.14
CA GLN A 129 34.07 -39.34 -7.17
C GLN A 129 34.83 -40.05 -8.32
N PRO A 130 34.73 -39.64 -9.60
CA PRO A 130 35.49 -40.27 -10.69
C PRO A 130 37.02 -40.11 -10.53
N VAL A 131 37.48 -39.00 -9.94
CA VAL A 131 38.91 -38.77 -9.68
C VAL A 131 39.41 -39.74 -8.61
N PHE A 132 38.65 -39.91 -7.52
CA PHE A 132 38.96 -40.91 -6.50
C PHE A 132 38.92 -42.34 -7.04
N GLU A 133 37.97 -42.65 -7.93
CA GLU A 133 37.88 -43.96 -8.56
C GLU A 133 39.08 -44.25 -9.48
N LEU A 134 39.52 -43.26 -10.27
CA LEU A 134 40.72 -43.37 -11.10
C LEU A 134 41.97 -43.64 -10.26
N VAL A 135 42.19 -42.87 -9.20
CA VAL A 135 43.37 -43.02 -8.33
C VAL A 135 43.34 -44.38 -7.61
N ASN A 136 42.22 -44.73 -6.98
CA ASN A 136 42.13 -45.93 -6.17
C ASN A 136 42.06 -47.22 -7.00
N LYS A 137 41.30 -47.24 -8.09
CA LYS A 137 41.14 -48.47 -8.88
C LYS A 137 42.21 -48.60 -9.95
N HIS A 138 42.47 -47.57 -10.75
CA HIS A 138 43.28 -47.70 -11.96
C HIS A 138 44.77 -47.42 -11.69
N VAL A 139 45.08 -46.34 -10.98
CA VAL A 139 46.48 -45.97 -10.72
C VAL A 139 47.15 -46.94 -9.74
N ALA A 140 46.48 -47.28 -8.63
CA ALA A 140 47.04 -48.20 -7.65
C ALA A 140 47.22 -49.63 -8.20
N THR A 141 46.24 -50.17 -8.95
CA THR A 141 46.39 -51.51 -9.55
C THR A 141 47.44 -51.53 -10.66
N SER A 142 47.50 -50.50 -11.51
CA SER A 142 48.53 -50.38 -12.55
C SER A 142 49.93 -50.31 -11.93
N SER A 143 50.11 -49.49 -10.89
CA SER A 143 51.37 -49.39 -10.14
C SER A 143 51.79 -50.73 -9.53
N ASN A 144 50.86 -51.43 -8.86
CA ASN A 144 51.14 -52.75 -8.27
C ASN A 144 51.53 -53.79 -9.34
N ARG A 145 50.86 -53.80 -10.49
CA ARG A 145 51.21 -54.69 -11.61
C ARG A 145 52.58 -54.35 -12.21
N MET A 146 52.88 -53.06 -12.36
CA MET A 146 54.16 -52.58 -12.86
C MET A 146 55.32 -52.93 -11.91
N ASN A 147 55.12 -52.80 -10.60
CA ASN A 147 56.12 -53.17 -9.59
C ASN A 147 56.38 -54.68 -9.58
N ALA A 148 55.33 -55.51 -9.71
CA ALA A 148 55.47 -56.96 -9.81
C ALA A 148 56.24 -57.39 -11.08
N LEU A 149 55.96 -56.74 -12.22
CA LEU A 149 56.66 -56.99 -13.49
C LEU A 149 58.14 -56.57 -13.43
N THR A 150 58.43 -55.42 -12.83
CA THR A 150 59.81 -54.93 -12.64
C THR A 150 60.61 -55.87 -11.74
N ALA A 151 60.01 -56.37 -10.65
CA ALA A 151 60.65 -57.35 -9.79
C ALA A 151 60.98 -58.65 -10.54
N TRP A 152 60.04 -59.18 -11.33
CA TRP A 152 60.25 -60.39 -12.13
C TRP A 152 61.35 -60.24 -13.19
N ALA A 153 61.45 -59.06 -13.82
CA ALA A 153 62.49 -58.77 -14.82
C ALA A 153 63.92 -58.81 -14.24
N THR A 154 64.10 -58.47 -12.96
CA THR A 154 65.41 -58.53 -12.31
C THR A 154 65.84 -59.95 -11.91
N THR A 155 64.90 -60.86 -11.67
CA THR A 155 65.19 -62.24 -11.23
C THR A 155 65.41 -63.21 -12.40
N SER A 156 64.88 -62.93 -13.60
CA SER A 156 64.95 -63.80 -14.79
C SER A 156 66.23 -63.62 -15.64
N GLN A 157 67.19 -62.84 -15.16
CA GLN A 157 68.24 -62.21 -15.96
C GLN A 157 69.40 -63.12 -16.43
N THR A 158 69.44 -64.41 -16.09
CA THR A 158 70.64 -65.24 -16.39
C THR A 158 70.50 -66.25 -17.53
N GLU A 159 69.30 -66.65 -17.98
CA GLU A 159 69.17 -67.68 -19.04
C GLU A 159 68.19 -67.37 -20.20
N VAL A 160 67.22 -66.44 -20.04
CA VAL A 160 66.16 -66.22 -21.05
C VAL A 160 66.07 -64.74 -21.44
N ILE A 161 67.13 -64.22 -22.08
CA ILE A 161 67.30 -62.77 -22.24
C ILE A 161 66.43 -62.19 -23.36
N THR A 162 66.34 -62.80 -24.55
CA THR A 162 65.69 -62.14 -25.70
C THR A 162 64.18 -62.38 -25.78
N GLN A 163 63.73 -63.64 -25.65
CA GLN A 163 62.30 -63.96 -25.68
C GLN A 163 61.58 -63.47 -24.42
N GLY A 164 62.20 -63.56 -23.25
CA GLY A 164 61.67 -63.01 -22.00
C GLY A 164 61.51 -61.49 -22.04
N GLN A 165 62.52 -60.78 -22.57
CA GLN A 165 62.43 -59.33 -22.80
C GLN A 165 61.34 -58.97 -23.81
N GLN A 166 61.19 -59.72 -24.90
CA GLN A 166 60.12 -59.47 -25.87
C GLN A 166 58.73 -59.70 -25.26
N ILE A 167 58.55 -60.72 -24.43
CA ILE A 167 57.29 -60.99 -23.71
C ILE A 167 57.01 -59.88 -22.69
N LEU A 168 58.03 -59.38 -22.00
CA LEU A 168 57.90 -58.25 -21.06
C LEU A 168 57.54 -56.95 -21.77
N VAL A 169 58.26 -56.60 -22.83
CA VAL A 169 57.99 -55.41 -23.62
C VAL A 169 56.59 -55.51 -24.25
N SER A 170 56.19 -56.70 -24.70
CA SER A 170 54.84 -56.94 -25.22
C SER A 170 53.76 -56.78 -24.14
N ASN A 171 53.95 -57.35 -22.94
CA ASN A 171 53.03 -57.15 -21.82
C ASN A 171 52.99 -55.70 -21.35
N MET A 172 54.14 -55.01 -21.31
CA MET A 172 54.21 -53.60 -20.95
C MET A 172 53.51 -52.72 -21.99
N LYS A 173 53.70 -53.01 -23.28
CA LYS A 173 53.01 -52.32 -24.38
C LYS A 173 51.50 -52.58 -24.34
N HIS A 174 51.09 -53.82 -24.05
CA HIS A 174 49.69 -54.17 -23.89
C HIS A 174 49.07 -53.43 -22.69
N ASN A 175 49.72 -53.43 -21.52
CA ASN A 175 49.25 -52.70 -20.35
C ASN A 175 49.22 -51.17 -20.58
N ALA A 176 50.21 -50.62 -21.28
CA ALA A 176 50.21 -49.20 -21.66
C ALA A 176 49.07 -48.88 -22.63
N GLN A 177 48.79 -49.76 -23.59
CA GLN A 177 47.65 -49.63 -24.49
C GLN A 177 46.32 -49.67 -23.71
N VAL A 178 46.14 -50.62 -22.79
CA VAL A 178 44.93 -50.69 -21.94
C VAL A 178 44.77 -49.42 -21.10
N ALA A 179 45.85 -48.86 -20.56
CA ALA A 179 45.79 -47.61 -19.81
C ALA A 179 45.43 -46.40 -20.69
N LEU A 180 45.90 -46.38 -21.94
CA LEU A 180 45.54 -45.34 -22.92
C LEU A 180 44.09 -45.46 -23.38
N GLU A 181 43.60 -46.68 -23.62
CA GLU A 181 42.18 -46.94 -23.93
C GLU A 181 41.29 -46.48 -22.77
N GLN A 182 41.62 -46.83 -21.53
CA GLN A 182 40.88 -46.37 -20.34
C GLN A 182 40.89 -44.84 -20.19
N SER A 183 42.01 -44.19 -20.50
CA SER A 183 42.11 -42.72 -20.46
C SER A 183 41.30 -42.06 -21.57
N SER A 184 41.26 -42.67 -22.76
CA SER A 184 40.46 -42.21 -23.90
C SER A 184 38.97 -42.32 -23.60
N ASP A 185 38.53 -43.46 -23.07
CA ASP A 185 37.13 -43.68 -22.70
C ASP A 185 36.67 -42.68 -21.63
N PHE A 186 37.52 -42.42 -20.64
CA PHE A 186 37.27 -41.40 -19.62
C PHE A 186 37.12 -39.99 -20.20
N LEU A 187 38.00 -39.58 -21.12
CA LEU A 187 37.90 -38.27 -21.78
C LEU A 187 36.64 -38.15 -22.62
N SER A 188 36.21 -39.24 -23.29
CA SER A 188 34.95 -39.27 -24.03
C SER A 188 33.75 -39.08 -23.11
N GLN A 189 33.70 -39.79 -21.98
CA GLN A 189 32.64 -39.66 -20.98
C GLN A 189 32.56 -38.24 -20.39
N ILE A 190 33.71 -37.61 -20.12
CA ILE A 190 33.76 -36.20 -19.70
C ILE A 190 33.20 -35.27 -20.79
N GLY A 191 33.52 -35.53 -22.06
CA GLY A 191 33.00 -34.78 -23.19
C GLY A 191 31.47 -34.83 -23.28
N GLU A 192 30.90 -36.04 -23.16
CA GLU A 192 29.45 -36.26 -23.14
C GLU A 192 28.78 -35.56 -21.94
N GLN A 193 29.37 -35.70 -20.73
CA GLN A 193 28.84 -35.07 -19.53
C GLN A 193 28.87 -33.54 -19.62
N ARG A 194 29.91 -32.97 -20.26
CA ARG A 194 30.01 -31.52 -20.51
C ARG A 194 28.95 -31.03 -21.51
N ALA A 195 28.65 -31.82 -22.54
CA ALA A 195 27.57 -31.51 -23.48
C ALA A 195 26.20 -31.51 -22.78
N LEU A 196 25.91 -32.52 -21.96
CA LEU A 196 24.68 -32.59 -21.15
C LEU A 196 24.58 -31.42 -20.15
N ALA A 197 25.68 -31.08 -19.47
CA ALA A 197 25.72 -29.93 -18.58
C ALA A 197 25.46 -28.61 -19.31
N GLY A 198 26.00 -28.44 -20.53
CA GLY A 198 25.72 -27.30 -21.39
C GLY A 198 24.24 -27.21 -21.78
N GLN A 199 23.61 -28.34 -22.11
CA GLN A 199 22.19 -28.40 -22.44
C GLN A 199 21.31 -28.01 -21.25
N ILE A 200 21.63 -28.47 -20.04
CA ILE A 200 20.88 -28.15 -18.80
C ILE A 200 21.05 -26.68 -18.39
N LEU A 201 22.25 -26.11 -18.57
CA LEU A 201 22.51 -24.70 -18.24
C LEU A 201 21.83 -23.74 -19.22
N ILE A 202 21.60 -24.16 -20.47
CA ILE A 202 20.87 -23.37 -21.48
C ILE A 202 19.35 -23.61 -21.40
N SER A 203 18.90 -24.77 -20.94
CA SER A 203 17.46 -25.08 -20.81
C SER A 203 16.76 -24.44 -19.61
N ASN A 204 17.50 -23.78 -18.71
CA ASN A 204 16.94 -23.07 -17.55
C ASN A 204 16.76 -21.56 -17.78
N ALA A 205 16.87 -21.07 -19.01
CA ALA A 205 16.24 -19.81 -19.35
C ALA A 205 14.72 -20.07 -19.47
N ILE A 206 14.03 -20.07 -18.32
CA ILE A 206 12.59 -19.85 -18.12
C ILE A 206 11.71 -20.51 -19.19
N ASP A 207 11.13 -21.68 -18.88
CA ASP A 207 9.99 -22.30 -19.57
C ASP A 207 9.83 -21.89 -21.05
N ASN A 208 10.45 -22.64 -21.96
CA ASN A 208 10.22 -22.56 -23.42
C ASN A 208 8.80 -23.07 -23.79
N GLU A 209 7.76 -22.52 -23.17
CA GLU A 209 6.50 -22.35 -23.89
C GLU A 209 6.64 -21.02 -24.63
N ASP A 210 6.39 -21.00 -25.94
CA ASP A 210 6.27 -19.77 -26.74
C ASP A 210 5.08 -18.95 -26.20
N HIS A 211 5.26 -18.28 -25.06
CA HIS A 211 4.29 -17.35 -24.54
C HIS A 211 4.34 -16.11 -25.41
N MET A 212 3.24 -15.85 -26.13
CA MET A 212 3.00 -14.58 -26.82
C MET A 212 3.03 -13.46 -25.78
N CYS A 213 4.16 -12.76 -25.69
CA CYS A 213 4.32 -11.58 -24.86
C CYS A 213 3.92 -10.34 -25.66
N TYR A 214 2.88 -9.63 -25.21
CA TYR A 214 2.49 -8.35 -25.78
C TYR A 214 3.32 -7.23 -25.14
N ALA A 215 3.95 -6.40 -25.98
CA ALA A 215 4.67 -5.22 -25.53
C ALA A 215 3.80 -3.97 -25.81
N PRO A 216 3.52 -3.13 -24.80
CA PRO A 216 2.76 -1.90 -25.02
C PRO A 216 3.60 -0.93 -25.86
N VAL A 217 2.97 -0.35 -26.88
CA VAL A 217 3.57 0.66 -27.77
C VAL A 217 2.64 1.86 -27.77
N LEU A 218 3.19 3.04 -27.56
CA LEU A 218 2.44 4.28 -27.59
C LEU A 218 2.70 4.98 -28.93
N VAL A 219 1.63 5.31 -29.64
CA VAL A 219 1.68 6.05 -30.90
C VAL A 219 0.96 7.37 -30.68
N TYR A 220 1.58 8.48 -31.07
CA TYR A 220 0.97 9.80 -30.98
C TYR A 220 1.26 10.60 -32.23
N GLU A 221 0.31 11.45 -32.59
CA GLU A 221 0.38 12.33 -33.74
C GLU A 221 0.48 13.78 -33.27
N MET A 222 1.50 14.49 -33.74
CA MET A 222 1.70 15.91 -33.45
C MET A 222 1.50 16.74 -34.71
N VAL A 223 0.56 17.68 -34.67
CA VAL A 223 0.41 18.71 -35.71
C VAL A 223 1.20 19.93 -35.28
N GLY A 224 2.29 20.23 -36.01
CA GLY A 224 3.10 21.41 -35.77
C GLY A 224 2.42 22.69 -36.24
N SER A 225 2.59 23.80 -35.52
CA SER A 225 1.94 25.10 -35.82
C SER A 225 2.34 25.72 -37.16
N GLU A 226 3.46 25.31 -37.78
CA GLU A 226 3.97 25.93 -39.02
C GLU A 226 3.78 25.06 -40.27
N SER A 227 3.67 23.74 -40.10
CA SER A 227 3.40 22.80 -41.18
C SER A 227 2.16 22.00 -40.79
N HIS A 228 1.05 22.17 -41.50
CA HIS A 228 -0.17 21.37 -41.33
C HIS A 228 0.03 19.87 -41.68
N GLN A 229 1.27 19.38 -41.71
CA GLN A 229 1.62 17.98 -41.79
C GLN A 229 1.72 17.43 -40.37
N ALA A 230 0.85 16.45 -40.11
CA ALA A 230 0.86 15.69 -38.90
C ALA A 230 2.08 14.74 -38.88
N ARG A 231 2.78 14.69 -37.74
CA ARG A 231 3.94 13.82 -37.53
C ARG A 231 3.56 12.72 -36.54
N THR A 232 3.58 11.48 -37.01
CA THR A 232 3.38 10.30 -36.18
C THR A 232 4.70 9.86 -35.56
N GLU A 233 4.75 9.82 -34.22
CA GLU A 233 5.89 9.29 -33.46
C GLU A 233 5.46 8.06 -32.64
N VAL A 234 6.37 7.09 -32.55
CA VAL A 234 6.15 5.82 -31.87
C VAL A 234 7.13 5.70 -30.72
N GLN A 235 6.62 5.55 -29.50
CA GLN A 235 7.41 5.37 -28.29
C GLN A 235 7.26 3.93 -27.78
N THR A 236 8.37 3.20 -27.74
CA THR A 236 8.48 1.87 -27.16
C THR A 236 9.03 1.93 -25.73
N THR A 237 8.66 0.96 -24.91
CA THR A 237 9.15 0.81 -23.54
C THR A 237 10.66 0.53 -23.47
N GLY A 238 11.30 0.99 -22.38
CA GLY A 238 12.75 0.88 -22.19
C GLY A 238 13.30 -0.53 -21.96
N PHE A 239 12.46 -1.57 -21.93
CA PHE A 239 12.89 -2.96 -21.80
C PHE A 239 13.27 -3.61 -23.14
N LEU A 240 12.93 -2.98 -24.28
CA LEU A 240 13.24 -3.50 -25.61
C LEU A 240 14.66 -3.07 -26.04
N SER A 241 15.40 -4.02 -26.65
CA SER A 241 16.68 -3.71 -27.30
C SER A 241 16.47 -2.70 -28.43
N MET A 242 17.44 -1.79 -28.60
CA MET A 242 17.41 -0.70 -29.59
C MET A 242 17.16 -1.21 -31.02
N ALA A 243 17.64 -2.42 -31.35
CA ALA A 243 17.39 -3.06 -32.64
C ALA A 243 15.92 -3.47 -32.85
N ASN A 244 15.26 -3.96 -31.80
CA ASN A 244 13.85 -4.37 -31.85
C ASN A 244 12.92 -3.16 -31.84
N ALA A 245 13.25 -2.13 -31.07
CA ALA A 245 12.55 -0.84 -31.09
C ALA A 245 12.55 -0.21 -32.49
N GLY A 246 13.70 -0.24 -33.19
CA GLY A 246 13.81 0.25 -34.57
C GLY A 246 12.94 -0.53 -35.57
N ARG A 247 12.82 -1.85 -35.41
CA ARG A 247 11.96 -2.69 -36.26
C ARG A 247 10.48 -2.35 -36.09
N ILE A 248 10.03 -2.16 -34.85
CA ILE A 248 8.64 -1.79 -34.53
C ILE A 248 8.30 -0.41 -35.11
N ASN A 249 9.21 0.57 -34.95
CA ASN A 249 9.01 1.92 -35.48
C ASN A 249 8.93 1.92 -37.02
N ASN A 250 9.80 1.15 -37.70
CA ASN A 250 9.74 1.03 -39.15
C ASN A 250 8.49 0.31 -39.65
N ALA A 251 8.00 -0.70 -38.91
CA ALA A 251 6.78 -1.40 -39.27
C ALA A 251 5.54 -0.50 -39.15
N LEU A 252 5.43 0.24 -38.03
CA LEU A 252 4.29 1.13 -37.77
C LEU A 252 4.26 2.36 -38.67
N ARG A 253 5.41 2.87 -39.11
CA ARG A 253 5.48 3.98 -40.08
C ARG A 253 4.94 3.65 -41.47
N ASN A 254 4.86 2.37 -41.82
CA ASN A 254 4.41 1.90 -43.13
C ASN A 254 2.92 1.50 -43.15
N VAL A 255 2.22 1.63 -42.02
CA VAL A 255 0.79 1.30 -41.91
C VAL A 255 0.00 2.60 -41.91
N ASP A 256 -0.66 2.90 -43.02
CA ASP A 256 -1.42 4.15 -43.21
C ASP A 256 -2.75 4.18 -42.42
N ASP A 257 -3.33 3.01 -42.10
CA ASP A 257 -4.56 2.88 -41.31
C ASP A 257 -4.39 1.77 -40.26
N LEU A 258 -4.26 2.16 -38.99
CA LEU A 258 -4.31 1.24 -37.85
C LEU A 258 -5.78 1.01 -37.46
N PRO A 259 -6.21 -0.23 -37.16
CA PRO A 259 -7.59 -0.52 -36.78
C PRO A 259 -7.85 -0.11 -35.33
N TRP A 260 -7.94 1.18 -35.09
CA TRP A 260 -8.26 1.75 -33.78
C TRP A 260 -9.66 1.32 -33.34
N GLN A 261 -9.79 0.85 -32.10
CA GLN A 261 -11.08 0.53 -31.49
C GLN A 261 -11.33 1.46 -30.30
N HIS A 262 -12.56 1.99 -30.22
CA HIS A 262 -13.00 2.74 -29.05
C HIS A 262 -13.31 1.74 -27.92
N ASN A 263 -12.47 1.74 -26.87
CA ASN A 263 -12.51 0.70 -25.84
C ASN A 263 -13.22 1.18 -24.56
N GLU A 264 -13.86 0.24 -23.86
CA GLU A 264 -14.67 0.48 -22.64
C GLU A 264 -13.82 0.90 -21.43
N ASP A 265 -12.49 0.69 -21.47
CA ASP A 265 -11.55 0.98 -20.37
C ASP A 265 -11.10 2.45 -20.26
N ALA A 266 -11.70 3.34 -21.05
CA ALA A 266 -11.38 4.77 -21.08
C ALA A 266 -11.45 5.45 -19.70
N SER A 267 -12.35 5.01 -18.81
CA SER A 267 -12.45 5.55 -17.45
C SER A 267 -11.24 5.18 -16.59
N GLN A 268 -10.74 3.94 -16.69
CA GLN A 268 -9.62 3.46 -15.88
C GLN A 268 -8.31 4.17 -16.22
N ILE A 269 -8.07 4.42 -17.52
CA ILE A 269 -6.90 5.17 -17.99
C ILE A 269 -6.93 6.61 -17.46
N SER A 270 -8.11 7.23 -17.44
CA SER A 270 -8.28 8.59 -16.92
C SER A 270 -8.06 8.68 -15.40
N ASP A 271 -8.44 7.64 -14.66
CA ASP A 271 -8.24 7.54 -13.21
C ASP A 271 -6.75 7.35 -12.88
N GLU A 272 -6.07 6.43 -13.57
CA GLU A 272 -4.61 6.22 -13.40
C GLU A 272 -3.80 7.45 -13.83
N PHE A 273 -4.17 8.12 -14.92
CA PHE A 273 -3.53 9.37 -15.33
C PHE A 273 -3.68 10.46 -14.25
N SER A 274 -4.83 10.54 -13.61
CA SER A 274 -5.08 11.48 -12.52
C SER A 274 -4.20 11.18 -11.30
N VAL A 275 -4.05 9.90 -10.94
CA VAL A 275 -3.14 9.46 -9.86
C VAL A 275 -1.68 9.81 -10.18
N LEU A 276 -1.23 9.58 -11.41
CA LEU A 276 0.12 9.92 -11.85
C LEU A 276 0.36 11.44 -11.83
N LEU A 277 -0.63 12.23 -12.24
CA LEU A 277 -0.56 13.69 -12.22
C LEU A 277 -0.49 14.25 -10.78
N GLU A 278 -1.20 13.63 -9.85
CA GLU A 278 -1.12 13.95 -8.42
C GLU A 278 0.26 13.66 -7.85
N SER A 279 0.85 12.50 -8.21
CA SER A 279 2.19 12.10 -7.77
C SER A 279 3.35 12.92 -8.36
N SER A 280 3.11 13.65 -9.46
CA SER A 280 4.12 14.50 -10.11
C SER A 280 4.45 15.76 -9.30
N ASN A 281 5.73 16.16 -9.25
CA ASN A 281 6.23 17.36 -8.58
C ASN A 281 5.95 18.69 -9.35
N ALA A 282 5.11 18.67 -10.39
CA ALA A 282 4.82 19.84 -11.20
C ALA A 282 3.97 20.91 -10.47
N SER A 283 4.10 22.18 -10.88
CA SER A 283 3.31 23.28 -10.32
C SER A 283 1.79 23.10 -10.55
N PRO A 284 0.92 23.61 -9.65
CA PRO A 284 -0.54 23.41 -9.75
C PRO A 284 -1.13 23.98 -11.05
N ARG A 285 -0.52 25.05 -11.60
CA ARG A 285 -0.91 25.64 -12.89
C ARG A 285 -0.59 24.71 -14.07
N VAL A 286 0.52 23.99 -14.01
CA VAL A 286 0.91 23.03 -15.06
C VAL A 286 0.03 21.79 -14.99
N LYS A 287 -0.30 21.30 -13.79
CA LYS A 287 -1.23 20.18 -13.59
C LYS A 287 -2.62 20.47 -14.20
N THR A 288 -3.17 21.65 -13.93
CA THR A 288 -4.48 22.06 -14.50
C THR A 288 -4.44 22.23 -16.02
N MET A 289 -3.30 22.65 -16.59
CA MET A 289 -3.13 22.74 -18.03
C MET A 289 -3.04 21.36 -18.68
N ILE A 290 -2.28 20.42 -18.06
CA ILE A 290 -2.16 19.04 -18.54
C ILE A 290 -3.52 18.33 -18.51
N GLN A 291 -4.32 18.51 -17.45
CA GLN A 291 -5.68 17.96 -17.39
C GLN A 291 -6.58 18.50 -18.51
N LYS A 292 -6.47 19.80 -18.83
CA LYS A 292 -7.21 20.38 -19.96
C LYS A 292 -6.78 19.80 -21.31
N MET A 293 -5.48 19.56 -21.49
CA MET A 293 -4.96 18.96 -22.72
C MET A 293 -5.40 17.50 -22.86
N PHE A 294 -5.37 16.73 -21.77
CA PHE A 294 -5.85 15.36 -21.74
C PHE A 294 -7.35 15.25 -22.04
N ALA A 295 -8.17 16.16 -21.48
CA ALA A 295 -9.60 16.21 -21.79
C ALA A 295 -9.92 16.61 -23.23
N SER A 296 -8.98 17.28 -23.93
CA SER A 296 -9.12 17.66 -25.33
C SER A 296 -8.53 16.65 -26.32
N SER A 297 -7.77 15.66 -25.85
CA SER A 297 -7.19 14.62 -26.69
C SER A 297 -8.13 13.43 -26.78
N GLU A 298 -8.44 13.00 -28.00
CA GLU A 298 -9.04 11.70 -28.25
C GLU A 298 -7.96 10.63 -28.16
N PHE A 299 -8.23 9.55 -27.43
CA PHE A 299 -7.34 8.40 -27.32
C PHE A 299 -8.08 7.14 -27.75
N GLU A 300 -7.40 6.30 -28.52
CA GLU A 300 -7.93 5.04 -29.03
C GLU A 300 -6.93 3.92 -28.75
N THR A 301 -7.40 2.70 -28.57
CA THR A 301 -6.55 1.54 -28.26
C THR A 301 -6.73 0.46 -29.33
N MET A 302 -5.70 -0.37 -29.51
CA MET A 302 -5.69 -1.51 -30.42
C MET A 302 -5.41 -2.80 -29.66
#